data_AF-A0A363NVV8-F1
#
_entry.id   AF-A0A363NVV8-F1
#
_cell.length_a   1.000
_cell.length_b   1.000
_cell.length_c   1.000
_cell.angle_alpha   90.00
_cell.angle_beta   90.00
_cell.angle_gamma   90.00
#
_symmetry.space_group_name_H-M   'P 1'
#
loop_
_entity.id
_entity.type
_entity.pdbx_description
1 polymer ?
#
loop_
_entity_poly.entity_id
_entity_poly.type
_entity_poly.pdbx_seq_one_letter_code
_entity_poly.pdbx_strand_id
1 'polypeptide(L)' 'MQQLIQLVEKEKLSSQPVTQHTLIIDDKQVIHGALFFVKTARKTFKIMVPAPFYEALLDNQLTIQRLMKHPEAMLLS' A
#
# COMPACT_ATOMS: atom_id res chain seq x y z
N MET A 1 -9.43 -1.35 -7.72
CA MET A 1 -8.95 -0.06 -7.19
C MET A 1 -10.03 1.01 -7.01
N GLN A 2 -10.93 1.25 -7.98
CA GLN A 2 -11.94 2.34 -7.88
C GLN A 2 -12.79 2.32 -6.60
N GLN A 3 -13.25 1.13 -6.16
CA GLN A 3 -14.03 1.00 -4.92
C GLN A 3 -13.25 1.36 -3.65
N LEU A 4 -11.94 1.10 -3.63
CA LEU A 4 -11.08 1.47 -2.51
C LEU A 4 -10.89 2.98 -2.45
N ILE A 5 -10.67 3.62 -3.60
CA ILE A 5 -10.51 5.08 -3.70
C ILE A 5 -11.74 5.80 -3.14
N GLN A 6 -12.93 5.42 -3.58
CA GLN A 6 -14.19 6.00 -3.08
C GLN A 6 -14.37 5.82 -1.58
N LEU A 7 -13.95 4.66 -1.04
CA LEU A 7 -14.09 4.35 0.38
C LEU A 7 -13.08 5.17 1.21
N VAL A 8 -11.83 5.28 0.75
CA VAL A 8 -10.79 6.09 1.39
C VAL A 8 -11.15 7.58 1.37
N GLU A 9 -11.73 8.08 0.29
CA GLU A 9 -12.22 9.46 0.21
C GLU A 9 -13.40 9.69 1.16
N LYS A 10 -14.38 8.78 1.17
CA LYS A 10 -15.55 8.86 2.07
C LYS A 10 -15.16 8.84 3.55
N GLU A 11 -14.18 8.02 3.91
CA GLU A 11 -13.70 7.88 5.29
C GLU A 11 -12.60 8.88 5.65
N LYS A 12 -12.25 9.82 4.75
CA LYS A 12 -11.17 10.80 4.93
C LYS A 12 -9.83 10.17 5.32
N LEU A 13 -9.58 8.93 4.87
CA LEU A 13 -8.36 8.17 5.19
C LEU A 13 -7.19 8.59 4.29
N SER A 14 -7.43 9.38 3.23
CA SER A 14 -6.45 9.77 2.22
C SER A 14 -5.12 10.27 2.81
N SER A 15 -5.19 11.13 3.83
CA SER A 15 -4.03 11.75 4.48
C SER A 15 -3.43 10.90 5.61
N GLN A 16 -4.02 9.75 5.94
CA GLN A 16 -3.47 8.91 7.00
C GLN A 16 -2.18 8.22 6.52
N PRO A 17 -1.17 8.13 7.41
CA PRO A 17 0.06 7.42 7.09
C PRO A 17 -0.20 5.91 7.02
N VAL A 18 0.47 5.25 6.09
CA VAL A 18 0.50 3.79 6.01
C VAL A 18 1.58 3.30 6.97
N THR A 19 1.16 2.78 8.12
CA THR A 19 2.08 2.37 9.19
C THR A 19 2.44 0.89 9.16
N GLN A 20 1.69 0.07 8.41
CA GLN A 20 1.87 -1.37 8.36
C GLN A 20 2.25 -1.83 6.96
N HIS A 21 3.42 -2.44 6.84
CA HIS A 21 3.90 -3.08 5.62
C HIS A 21 4.71 -4.34 5.95
N THR A 22 4.85 -5.23 4.97
CA THR A 22 5.81 -6.35 5.01
C THR A 22 6.56 -6.41 3.69
N LEU A 23 7.82 -6.81 3.73
CA LEU A 23 8.59 -7.08 2.52
C LEU A 23 8.25 -8.47 1.98
N ILE A 24 8.24 -8.59 0.66
CA ILE A 24 8.08 -9.86 -0.05
C ILE A 24 9.48 -10.33 -0.41
N ILE A 25 9.96 -11.35 0.29
CA ILE A 25 11.33 -11.86 0.17
C ILE A 25 11.25 -13.33 -0.25
N ASP A 26 12.09 -13.75 -1.20
CA ASP A 26 12.20 -15.16 -1.58
C ASP A 26 13.21 -15.93 -0.73
N ASP A 27 13.34 -17.23 -1.01
CA ASP A 27 14.25 -18.16 -0.32
C ASP A 27 15.74 -17.79 -0.49
N LYS A 28 16.07 -17.01 -1.53
CA LYS A 28 17.41 -16.49 -1.80
C LYS A 28 17.66 -15.11 -1.19
N GLN A 29 16.76 -14.64 -0.32
CA GLN A 29 16.79 -13.31 0.30
C GLN A 29 16.65 -12.15 -0.70
N VAL A 30 16.08 -12.39 -1.88
CA VAL A 30 15.80 -11.33 -2.85
C VAL A 30 14.47 -10.68 -2.54
N ILE A 31 14.46 -9.35 -2.41
CA ILE A 31 13.24 -8.58 -2.16
C ILE A 31 12.53 -8.32 -3.50
N HIS A 32 11.31 -8.85 -3.63
CA HIS A 32 10.47 -8.71 -4.81
C HIS A 32 9.49 -7.54 -4.73
N GLY A 33 9.31 -6.96 -3.54
CA GLY A 33 8.44 -5.80 -3.31
C GLY A 33 8.04 -5.63 -1.86
N ALA A 34 7.08 -4.74 -1.61
CA ALA A 34 6.44 -4.57 -0.31
C ALA A 34 4.92 -4.69 -0.42
N LEU A 35 4.33 -5.24 0.63
CA LEU A 35 2.89 -5.37 0.82
C LEU A 35 2.46 -4.44 1.95
N PHE A 36 1.66 -3.43 1.59
CA PHE A 36 1.12 -2.42 2.48
C PHE A 36 -0.30 -2.78 2.91
N PHE A 37 -0.64 -2.50 4.16
CA PHE A 37 -1.94 -2.79 4.73
C PHE A 37 -2.70 -1.50 5.00
N VAL A 38 -3.79 -1.30 4.26
CA VAL A 38 -4.70 -0.16 4.43
C VAL A 38 -5.93 -0.64 5.19
N LYS A 39 -6.00 -0.30 6.47
CA LYS A 39 -7.15 -0.60 7.33
C LYS A 39 -8.23 0.45 7.13
N THR A 40 -9.46 -0.01 6.88
CA THR A 40 -10.66 0.81 6.85
C THR A 40 -11.63 0.33 7.93
N ALA A 41 -12.71 1.05 8.18
CA ALA A 41 -13.65 0.67 9.25
C ALA A 41 -14.28 -0.72 9.04
N ARG A 42 -14.30 -1.22 7.80
CA ARG A 42 -14.99 -2.46 7.42
C ARG A 42 -14.06 -3.60 7.02
N LYS A 43 -12.87 -3.29 6.48
CA LYS A 43 -11.93 -4.32 6.02
C LYS A 43 -10.50 -3.81 5.91
N THR A 44 -9.57 -4.74 5.82
CA THR A 44 -8.17 -4.43 5.49
C THR A 44 -7.93 -4.72 4.02
N PHE A 45 -7.38 -3.75 3.30
CA PHE A 45 -6.96 -3.93 1.92
C PHE A 45 -5.45 -4.11 1.88
N LYS A 46 -5.00 -5.05 1.05
CA LYS A 46 -3.58 -5.34 0.86
C LYS A 46 -3.15 -4.74 -0.48
N ILE A 47 -2.17 -3.86 -0.46
CA ILE A 47 -1.64 -3.21 -1.66
C ILE A 47 -0.19 -3.64 -1.83
N MET A 48 0.12 -4.31 -2.93
CA MET A 48 1.47 -4.71 -3.26
C MET A 48 2.11 -3.69 -4.18
N VAL A 49 3.37 -3.34 -3.92
CA VAL A 49 4.20 -2.56 -4.82
C VAL A 49 5.47 -3.36 -5.08
N PRO A 50 5.79 -3.67 -6.35
CA PRO A 50 6.96 -4.48 -6.69
C PRO A 50 8.28 -3.71 -6.52
N ALA A 51 9.38 -4.44 -6.44
CA ALA A 51 10.73 -3.88 -6.54
C ALA A 51 10.99 -3.30 -7.94
N PRO A 52 11.75 -2.20 -8.07
CA PRO A 52 12.38 -1.39 -6.99
C PRO A 52 11.45 -0.29 -6.42
N PHE A 53 10.22 -0.17 -6.91
CA PHE A 53 9.36 0.99 -6.65
C PHE A 53 8.91 1.16 -5.20
N TYR A 54 8.87 0.08 -4.43
CA TYR A 54 8.48 0.15 -3.02
C TYR A 54 9.48 0.92 -2.16
N GLU A 55 10.75 1.02 -2.55
CA GLU A 55 11.81 1.64 -1.75
C GLU A 55 11.49 3.12 -1.46
N ALA A 56 11.03 3.85 -2.48
CA ALA A 56 10.60 5.25 -2.37
C ALA A 56 9.28 5.45 -1.58
N LEU A 57 8.63 4.36 -1.17
CA LEU A 57 7.41 4.35 -0.37
C LEU A 57 7.67 3.93 1.08
N LEU A 58 8.86 3.43 1.40
CA LEU A 58 9.23 3.11 2.78
C LEU A 58 9.60 4.35 3.61
N ASP A 59 9.64 5.53 3.00
CA ASP A 59 9.74 6.79 3.71
C ASP A 59 8.57 6.97 4.70
N ASN A 60 8.88 7.50 5.88
CA ASN A 60 7.95 7.66 7.01
C ASN A 60 6.76 8.63 6.75
N GLN A 61 6.57 9.07 5.51
CA GLN A 61 5.54 10.00 5.06
C GLN A 61 4.59 9.39 4.03
N LEU A 62 4.65 8.07 3.78
CA LEU A 62 3.72 7.42 2.86
C LEU A 62 2.28 7.55 3.37
N THR A 63 1.44 8.25 2.62
CA THR A 63 0.00 8.33 2.86
C THR A 63 -0.75 7.30 2.04
N ILE A 64 -1.94 6.91 2.50
CA ILE A 64 -2.82 5.98 1.78
C ILE A 64 -3.11 6.52 0.37
N GLN A 65 -3.34 7.82 0.23
CA GLN A 65 -3.58 8.43 -1.09
C GLN A 65 -2.38 8.29 -2.03
N ARG A 66 -1.17 8.53 -1.54
CA ARG A 66 0.06 8.41 -2.34
C ARG A 66 0.29 6.96 -2.77
N LEU A 67 0.08 6.02 -1.86
CA LEU A 67 0.17 4.59 -2.14
C LEU A 67 -0.85 4.15 -3.21
N MET A 68 -2.11 4.56 -3.10
CA MET A 68 -3.16 4.19 -4.06
C MET A 68 -2.99 4.81 -5.45
N LYS A 69 -2.30 5.95 -5.54
CA LYS A 69 -2.02 6.64 -6.81
C LYS A 69 -0.71 6.17 -7.46
N HIS A 70 0.02 5.27 -6.80
CA HIS A 70 1.26 4.73 -7.36
C HIS A 70 0.94 3.88 -8.60
N PRO A 71 1.61 4.07 -9.74
CA PRO A 71 1.26 3.38 -10.99
C PRO A 71 1.37 1.85 -10.88
N GLU A 72 2.33 1.40 -10.09
CA GLU A 72 2.71 0.00 -9.90
C GLU A 72 2.04 -0.61 -8.66
N ALA A 73 1.18 0.14 -7.95
CA ALA A 73 0.43 -0.40 -6.84
C ALA A 73 -0.68 -1.33 -7.33
N MET A 74 -0.64 -2.56 -6.84
CA MET A 74 -1.61 -3.60 -7.16
C MET A 74 -2.45 -3.92 -5.93
N LEU A 75 -3.76 -3.86 -6.09
CA LEU A 75 -4.69 -4.29 -5.05
C LEU A 75 -4.79 -5.82 -5.05
N LEU A 76 -4.46 -6.44 -3.93
CA LEU A 76 -4.69 -7.87 -3.71
C LEU A 76 -6.02 -8.04 -2.96
N SER A 77 -6.97 -8.71 -3.62
CA SER A 77 -8.30 -9.06 -3.06
C SER A 77 -8.23 -10.23 -2.09
#